data_AF-A0ABD6CT61-F1
#
_entry.id   AF-A0ABD6CT61-F1
#
_cell.length_a   1.000
_cell.length_b   1.000
_cell.length_c   1.000
_cell.angle_alpha   90.00
_cell.angle_beta   90.00
_cell.angle_gamma   90.00
#
_symmetry.space_group_name_H-M   'P 1'
#
loop_
_entity.id
_entity.type
_entity.pdbx_description
1 polymer ?
#
loop_
_entity_poly.entity_id
_entity_poly.type
_entity_poly.pdbx_seq_one_letter_code
_entity_poly.pdbx_strand_id
1 'polypeptide(L)'
;KGVEIEEIIVLAGRSYLDPLREREAFSAGIDPTVTFPLQTNDLGGIGEQMGWLSERIAAESAEQTRLVADGGEYRHPLEDIDGLEEIEVECAVAIETPDEPGYCDGWSATIELDEPAEFDPDTARITLPGFNWECPECGQPHEFNVEGIRVSNLV
;
A
#
# COMPACT_ATOMS: atom_id res chain seq x y z
N LYS A 1 23.60 -22.45 -0.05
CA LYS A 1 22.57 -23.43 0.38
C LYS A 1 21.35 -22.62 0.74
N GLY A 2 20.24 -22.78 0.01
CA GLY A 2 18.99 -22.10 0.34
C GLY A 2 18.48 -22.58 1.69
N VAL A 3 17.88 -21.69 2.45
CA VAL A 3 17.17 -22.03 3.68
C VAL A 3 15.86 -22.67 3.25
N GLU A 4 15.63 -23.93 3.62
CA GLU A 4 14.34 -24.59 3.42
C GLU A 4 13.39 -24.00 4.47
N ILE A 5 12.41 -23.20 4.03
CA ILE A 5 11.38 -22.63 4.89
C ILE A 5 10.16 -23.55 4.80
N GLU A 6 9.86 -24.28 5.88
CA GLU A 6 8.82 -25.31 5.90
C GLU A 6 7.42 -24.74 6.27
N GLU A 7 7.35 -23.70 7.10
CA GLU A 7 6.09 -23.13 7.60
C GLU A 7 6.13 -21.59 7.70
N ILE A 8 5.03 -20.92 7.33
CA ILE A 8 4.80 -19.49 7.59
C ILE A 8 3.57 -19.34 8.49
N ILE A 9 3.75 -18.70 9.64
CA ILE A 9 2.68 -18.41 10.60
C ILE A 9 2.23 -16.96 10.43
N VAL A 10 0.94 -16.76 10.13
CA VAL A 10 0.40 -15.43 9.80
C VAL A 10 -0.60 -14.98 10.85
N LEU A 11 -0.22 -13.91 11.54
CA LEU A 11 -0.96 -13.37 12.69
C LEU A 11 -1.99 -12.31 12.29
N ALA A 12 -1.78 -11.63 11.16
CA ALA A 12 -2.63 -10.52 10.70
C ALA A 12 -3.86 -10.95 9.87
N GLY A 13 -4.06 -12.25 9.66
CA GLY A 13 -5.19 -12.78 8.88
C GLY A 13 -4.93 -12.84 7.37
N ARG A 14 -5.87 -13.45 6.63
CA ARG A 14 -5.74 -13.76 5.19
C ARG A 14 -5.60 -12.55 4.28
N SER A 15 -6.29 -11.44 4.60
CA SER A 15 -6.29 -10.21 3.81
C SER A 15 -4.92 -9.59 3.61
N TYR A 16 -3.95 -9.91 4.47
CA TYR A 16 -2.57 -9.44 4.35
C TYR A 16 -1.70 -10.31 3.44
N LEU A 17 -2.11 -11.54 3.15
CA LEU A 17 -1.32 -12.46 2.32
C LEU A 17 -1.72 -12.43 0.86
N ASP A 18 -2.98 -12.16 0.56
CA ASP A 18 -3.47 -12.15 -0.81
C ASP A 18 -2.66 -11.14 -1.68
N PRO A 19 -2.39 -9.90 -1.22
CA PRO A 19 -1.54 -8.97 -1.97
C PRO A 19 -0.08 -9.44 -2.12
N LEU A 20 0.45 -10.18 -1.13
CA LEU A 20 1.82 -10.70 -1.18
C LEU A 20 1.95 -11.89 -2.15
N ARG A 21 0.88 -12.68 -2.28
CA ARG A 21 0.80 -13.79 -3.25
C ARG A 21 0.64 -13.28 -4.67
N GLU A 22 -0.22 -12.29 -4.88
CA GLU A 22 -0.44 -11.66 -6.18
C GLU A 22 0.83 -10.99 -6.73
N ARG A 23 1.68 -10.48 -5.85
CA ARG A 23 2.96 -9.83 -6.21
C ARG A 23 4.15 -10.79 -6.26
N GLU A 24 3.90 -12.11 -6.22
CA GLU A 24 4.94 -13.14 -6.20
C GLU A 24 6.02 -12.90 -5.13
N ALA A 25 5.70 -12.31 -3.97
CA ALA A 25 6.68 -11.98 -2.94
C ALA A 25 7.36 -13.23 -2.33
N PHE A 26 6.80 -14.43 -2.57
CA PHE A 26 7.34 -15.73 -2.16
C PHE A 26 8.17 -16.43 -3.27
N SER A 27 8.57 -15.71 -4.32
CA SER A 27 9.24 -16.19 -5.55
C SER A 27 10.62 -16.86 -5.39
N ALA A 28 10.97 -17.35 -4.21
CA ALA A 28 12.15 -18.17 -3.97
C ALA A 28 11.94 -19.68 -4.23
N GLY A 29 10.83 -20.09 -4.86
CA GLY A 29 10.52 -21.50 -5.11
C GLY A 29 10.20 -22.30 -3.83
N ILE A 30 9.77 -21.59 -2.79
CA ILE A 30 9.38 -22.16 -1.50
C ILE A 30 7.85 -22.19 -1.47
N ASP A 31 7.27 -23.37 -1.21
CA ASP A 31 5.83 -23.55 -0.97
C ASP A 31 5.63 -23.89 0.52
N PRO A 32 5.70 -22.88 1.42
CA PRO A 32 5.60 -23.12 2.84
C PRO A 32 4.14 -23.32 3.24
N THR A 33 3.91 -24.20 4.22
CA THR A 33 2.57 -24.36 4.79
C THR A 33 2.18 -23.07 5.50
N VAL A 34 1.07 -22.44 5.09
CA VAL A 34 0.58 -21.20 5.72
C VAL A 34 -0.51 -21.54 6.73
N THR A 35 -0.26 -21.22 7.99
CA THR A 35 -1.19 -21.53 9.10
C THR A 35 -1.70 -20.23 9.73
N PHE A 36 -3.01 -20.18 10.03
CA PHE A 36 -3.67 -19.05 10.71
C PHE A 36 -4.12 -19.47 12.11
N PRO A 37 -3.19 -19.58 13.07
CA PRO A 37 -3.46 -20.16 14.38
C PRO A 37 -4.50 -19.38 15.17
N LEU A 38 -4.60 -18.05 14.96
CA LEU A 38 -5.56 -17.19 15.64
C LEU A 38 -6.97 -17.27 15.09
N GLN A 39 -7.15 -17.86 13.89
CA GLN A 39 -8.47 -18.14 13.31
C GLN A 39 -8.92 -19.56 13.64
N THR A 40 -7.96 -20.46 13.91
CA THR A 40 -8.21 -21.89 14.18
C THR A 40 -8.36 -22.16 15.67
N ASN A 41 -7.68 -21.38 16.52
CA ASN A 41 -7.82 -21.43 17.96
C ASN A 41 -8.57 -20.16 18.41
N ASP A 42 -9.62 -20.33 19.23
CA ASP A 42 -10.29 -19.21 19.89
C ASP A 42 -9.42 -18.70 21.06
N LEU A 43 -8.31 -18.05 20.69
CA LEU A 43 -7.42 -17.37 21.63
C LEU A 43 -8.05 -16.01 21.91
N GLY A 44 -8.97 -15.99 22.87
CA GLY A 44 -9.94 -14.93 23.15
C GLY A 44 -9.40 -13.49 23.31
N GLY A 45 -8.10 -13.27 23.45
CA GLY A 45 -7.48 -11.95 23.53
C GLY A 45 -5.98 -11.90 23.18
N ILE A 46 -5.44 -10.69 22.99
CA ILE A 46 -4.03 -10.43 22.60
C ILE A 46 -3.03 -11.09 23.58
N GLY A 47 -3.37 -11.18 24.87
CA GLY A 47 -2.53 -11.81 25.88
C GLY A 47 -2.36 -13.32 25.66
N GLU A 48 -3.45 -14.04 25.42
CA GLU A 48 -3.38 -15.48 25.12
C GLU A 48 -2.67 -15.76 23.80
N GLN A 49 -2.82 -14.87 22.81
CA GLN A 49 -2.13 -14.97 21.52
C GLN A 49 -0.61 -14.87 21.68
N MET A 50 -0.13 -13.87 22.44
CA MET A 50 1.30 -13.68 22.73
C MET A 50 1.87 -14.82 23.59
N GLY A 51 1.07 -15.37 24.50
CA GLY A 51 1.44 -16.56 25.28
C GLY A 51 1.66 -17.78 24.38
N TRP A 52 0.69 -18.10 23.52
CA TRP A 52 0.78 -19.21 22.57
C TRP A 52 1.99 -19.07 21.61
N LEU A 53 2.24 -17.85 21.10
CA LEU A 53 3.40 -17.52 20.29
C LEU A 53 4.72 -17.78 21.02
N SER A 54 4.80 -17.34 22.27
CA SER A 54 6.00 -17.50 23.10
C SER A 54 6.29 -18.96 23.39
N GLU A 55 5.26 -19.77 23.67
CA GLU A 55 5.40 -21.21 23.88
C GLU A 55 5.87 -21.93 22.61
N ARG A 56 5.35 -21.55 21.43
CA ARG A 56 5.74 -22.16 20.16
C ARG A 56 7.17 -21.79 19.75
N ILE A 57 7.57 -20.52 19.93
CA ILE A 57 8.96 -20.06 19.73
C ILE A 57 9.92 -20.74 20.72
N ALA A 58 9.47 -21.05 21.93
CA ALA A 58 10.29 -21.74 22.92
C ALA A 58 10.39 -23.25 22.65
N ALA A 59 9.32 -23.88 22.14
CA ALA A 59 9.26 -25.31 21.85
C ALA A 59 10.05 -25.69 20.59
N GLU A 60 9.98 -24.86 19.56
CA GLU A 60 10.86 -24.94 18.40
C GLU A 60 12.14 -24.19 18.74
N SER A 61 13.20 -24.90 19.14
CA SER A 61 14.57 -24.36 19.07
C SER A 61 15.01 -24.14 17.62
N ALA A 62 14.10 -23.65 16.76
CA ALA A 62 14.38 -23.24 15.42
C ALA A 62 15.24 -22.00 15.52
N GLU A 63 16.49 -22.11 15.04
CA GLU A 63 17.32 -20.95 14.76
C GLU A 63 16.48 -20.00 13.91
N GLN A 64 15.97 -18.95 14.57
CA GLN A 64 15.10 -17.96 13.97
C GLN A 64 15.88 -17.39 12.79
N THR A 65 15.56 -17.85 11.59
CA THR A 65 16.27 -17.40 10.39
C THR A 65 15.76 -15.99 10.18
N ARG A 66 16.55 -15.04 10.68
CA ARG A 66 16.27 -13.62 10.60
C ARG A 66 15.93 -13.35 9.13
N LEU A 67 14.68 -12.99 8.85
CA LEU A 67 14.30 -12.48 7.55
C LEU A 67 15.13 -11.22 7.36
N VAL A 68 16.23 -11.36 6.63
CA VAL A 68 17.03 -10.25 6.15
C VAL A 68 16.23 -9.73 4.97
N ALA A 69 15.44 -8.68 5.22
CA ALA A 69 14.97 -7.85 4.11
C ALA A 69 16.22 -7.50 3.30
N ASP A 70 16.12 -7.66 1.98
CA ASP A 70 17.15 -7.40 0.97
C ASP A 70 17.68 -5.97 0.96
N GLY A 71 17.26 -5.14 1.93
CA GLY A 71 17.69 -3.76 2.08
C GLY A 71 17.13 -2.87 0.97
N GLY A 72 16.03 -3.28 0.33
CA GLY A 72 15.38 -2.49 -0.69
C GLY A 72 15.16 -1.06 -0.19
N GLU A 73 15.65 -0.09 -0.95
CA GLU A 73 15.40 1.31 -0.70
C GLU A 73 13.90 1.54 -0.93
N TYR A 74 13.18 1.99 0.10
CA TYR A 74 11.79 2.36 -0.04
C TYR A 74 11.74 3.60 -0.93
N ARG A 75 11.25 3.42 -2.17
CA ARG A 75 10.93 4.51 -3.07
C ARG A 75 9.49 4.92 -2.86
N HIS A 76 9.27 6.17 -2.54
CA HIS A 76 7.94 6.73 -2.41
C HIS A 76 7.33 6.86 -3.82
N PRO A 77 6.09 6.42 -4.07
CA PRO A 77 5.48 6.50 -5.40
C PRO A 77 5.46 7.91 -5.99
N LEU A 78 5.41 8.95 -5.14
CA LEU A 78 5.46 10.35 -5.58
C LEU A 78 6.81 10.76 -6.19
N GLU A 79 7.88 9.99 -5.96
CA GLU A 79 9.15 10.19 -6.66
C GLU A 79 9.01 9.99 -8.18
N ASP A 80 8.03 9.19 -8.63
CA ASP A 80 7.77 8.98 -10.05
C ASP A 80 7.05 10.18 -10.70
N ILE A 81 6.44 11.07 -9.91
CA ILE A 81 5.77 12.30 -10.36
C ILE A 81 6.74 13.49 -10.32
N ASP A 82 7.78 13.44 -9.50
CA ASP A 82 8.73 14.53 -9.30
C ASP A 82 9.41 14.94 -10.63
N GLY A 83 9.38 16.24 -10.93
CA GLY A 83 9.95 16.82 -12.14
C GLY A 83 9.08 16.72 -13.40
N LEU A 84 7.89 16.14 -13.34
CA LEU A 84 6.97 16.14 -14.49
C LEU A 84 6.42 17.54 -14.75
N GLU A 85 6.40 17.94 -16.03
CA GLU A 85 5.81 19.22 -16.49
C GLU A 85 4.37 19.04 -16.99
N GLU A 86 3.99 17.81 -17.35
CA GLU A 86 2.65 17.43 -17.80
C GLU A 86 2.20 16.21 -17.00
N ILE A 87 0.96 16.24 -16.52
CA ILE A 87 0.38 15.17 -15.68
C ILE A 87 -1.02 14.77 -16.15
N GLU A 88 -1.33 13.49 -16.04
CA GLU A 88 -2.68 12.93 -16.14
C GLU A 88 -3.38 12.98 -14.79
N VAL A 89 -4.53 13.64 -14.75
CA VAL A 89 -5.30 13.87 -13.53
C VAL A 89 -6.72 13.35 -13.68
N GLU A 90 -7.18 12.61 -12.69
CA GLU A 90 -8.53 12.10 -12.61
C GLU A 90 -9.19 12.48 -11.28
N CYS A 91 -10.49 12.79 -11.33
CA CYS A 91 -11.26 13.07 -10.13
C CYS A 91 -11.38 11.80 -9.27
N ALA A 92 -10.78 11.83 -8.09
CA ALA A 92 -10.85 10.76 -7.09
C ALA A 92 -12.27 10.28 -6.78
N VAL A 93 -13.21 11.24 -6.65
CA VAL A 93 -14.61 10.95 -6.29
C VAL A 93 -15.27 10.06 -7.34
N ALA A 94 -15.04 10.35 -8.62
CA ALA A 94 -15.62 9.55 -9.71
C ALA A 94 -15.08 8.11 -9.75
N ILE A 95 -13.85 7.91 -9.28
CA ILE A 95 -13.22 6.57 -9.20
C ILE A 95 -13.78 5.78 -8.02
N GLU A 96 -14.06 6.42 -6.89
CA GLU A 96 -14.56 5.75 -5.69
C GLU A 96 -16.06 5.40 -5.76
N THR A 97 -16.85 6.22 -6.46
CA THR A 97 -18.30 6.03 -6.56
C THR A 97 -18.80 5.98 -8.01
N PRO A 98 -18.27 5.08 -8.86
CA PRO A 98 -18.57 5.06 -10.29
C PRO A 98 -20.05 4.75 -10.60
N ASP A 99 -20.76 4.09 -9.68
CA ASP A 99 -22.15 3.68 -9.82
C ASP A 99 -23.15 4.60 -9.08
N GLU A 100 -22.68 5.69 -8.44
CA GLU A 100 -23.55 6.63 -7.73
C GLU A 100 -23.86 7.88 -8.59
N PRO A 101 -25.01 7.91 -9.29
CA PRO A 101 -25.35 9.02 -10.16
C PRO A 101 -25.52 10.32 -9.36
N GLY A 102 -24.77 11.36 -9.74
CA GLY A 102 -24.90 12.71 -9.20
C GLY A 102 -23.75 13.18 -8.30
N TYR A 103 -22.71 12.36 -8.07
CA TYR A 103 -21.53 12.78 -7.31
C TYR A 103 -20.43 13.42 -8.17
N CYS A 104 -20.05 12.79 -9.29
CA CYS A 104 -19.15 13.37 -10.30
C CYS A 104 -19.28 12.58 -11.60
N ASP A 105 -19.34 13.25 -12.76
CA ASP A 105 -19.51 12.61 -14.08
C ASP A 105 -18.20 12.05 -14.68
N GLY A 106 -17.15 11.86 -13.86
CA GLY A 106 -15.90 11.24 -14.32
C GLY A 106 -14.95 12.19 -15.03
N TRP A 107 -14.62 13.32 -14.40
CA TRP A 107 -13.63 14.23 -14.97
C TRP A 107 -12.21 13.64 -14.95
N SER A 108 -11.56 13.69 -16.12
CA SER A 108 -10.15 13.38 -16.33
C SER A 108 -9.54 14.34 -17.34
N ALA A 109 -8.30 14.76 -17.15
CA ALA A 109 -7.59 15.63 -18.09
C ALA A 109 -6.07 15.46 -18.00
N THR A 110 -5.38 15.77 -19.10
CA THR A 110 -3.93 16.01 -19.12
C THR A 110 -3.68 17.50 -18.92
N ILE A 111 -2.78 17.86 -18.00
CA ILE A 111 -2.56 19.24 -17.56
C ILE A 111 -1.07 19.55 -17.60
N GLU A 112 -0.73 20.64 -18.30
CA GLU A 112 0.60 21.25 -18.24
C GLU A 112 0.69 22.12 -16.97
N LEU A 113 1.73 21.90 -16.17
CA LEU A 113 2.00 22.65 -14.94
C LEU A 113 2.76 23.95 -15.23
N ASP A 114 2.59 24.95 -14.37
CA ASP A 114 3.30 26.23 -14.51
C ASP A 114 4.81 26.07 -14.24
N GLU A 115 5.15 25.14 -13.35
CA GLU A 115 6.51 24.71 -13.01
C GLU A 115 6.46 23.19 -12.78
N PRO A 116 7.59 22.47 -12.94
CA PRO A 116 7.62 21.02 -12.73
C PRO A 116 7.07 20.64 -11.34
N ALA A 117 6.39 19.48 -11.27
CA ALA A 117 5.95 18.91 -10.01
C ALA A 117 7.14 18.72 -9.06
N GLU A 118 6.95 19.01 -7.77
CA GLU A 118 8.00 18.92 -6.75
C GLU A 118 7.56 18.01 -5.61
N PHE A 119 8.30 16.92 -5.39
CA PHE A 119 8.11 16.01 -4.27
C PHE A 119 9.01 16.41 -3.09
N ASP A 120 8.39 16.65 -1.93
CA ASP A 120 9.08 16.85 -0.66
C ASP A 120 9.17 15.51 0.10
N PRO A 121 10.37 14.90 0.18
CA PRO A 121 10.56 13.62 0.88
C PRO A 121 10.45 13.74 2.41
N ASP A 122 10.66 14.93 2.98
CA ASP A 122 10.57 15.13 4.44
C ASP A 122 9.11 15.16 4.91
N THR A 123 8.20 15.68 4.07
CA THR A 123 6.76 15.76 4.38
C THR A 123 5.92 14.72 3.64
N ALA A 124 6.51 13.99 2.68
CA ALA A 124 5.83 13.08 1.77
C ALA A 124 4.68 13.76 0.99
N ARG A 125 4.91 14.99 0.52
CA ARG A 125 3.92 15.81 -0.20
C ARG A 125 4.39 16.12 -1.61
N ILE A 126 3.43 16.24 -2.53
CA ILE A 126 3.68 16.72 -3.89
C ILE A 126 3.10 18.14 -4.04
N THR A 127 3.90 19.03 -4.62
CA THR A 127 3.47 20.35 -5.06
C THR A 127 3.25 20.29 -6.57
N LEU A 128 2.07 20.76 -7.03
CA LEU A 128 1.71 20.82 -8.45
C LEU A 128 1.41 22.28 -8.82
N PRO A 129 2.44 23.07 -9.19
CA PRO A 129 2.29 24.49 -9.49
C PRO A 129 1.33 24.74 -10.65
N GLY A 130 0.41 25.69 -10.49
CA GLY A 130 -0.60 26.02 -11.51
C GLY A 130 -1.81 25.08 -11.56
N PHE A 131 -1.77 23.92 -10.89
CA PHE A 131 -2.90 23.00 -10.83
C PHE A 131 -4.01 23.52 -9.91
N ASN A 132 -5.23 23.62 -10.44
CA ASN A 132 -6.40 23.94 -9.64
C ASN A 132 -6.91 22.68 -8.92
N TRP A 133 -6.72 22.65 -7.60
CA TRP A 133 -7.26 21.63 -6.72
C TRP A 133 -8.76 21.86 -6.53
N GLU A 134 -9.57 21.80 -7.58
CA GLU A 134 -11.03 21.80 -7.58
C GLU A 134 -11.51 21.09 -8.85
N CYS A 135 -12.28 20.00 -8.70
CA CYS A 135 -12.80 19.30 -9.87
C CYS A 135 -13.83 20.20 -10.58
N PRO A 136 -13.66 20.49 -11.88
CA PRO A 136 -14.55 21.41 -12.60
C PRO A 136 -15.97 20.84 -12.81
N GLU A 137 -16.15 19.52 -12.76
CA GLU A 137 -17.46 18.87 -12.93
C GLU A 137 -18.29 18.88 -11.64
N CYS A 138 -17.71 18.48 -10.51
CA CYS A 138 -18.44 18.35 -9.25
C CYS A 138 -18.20 19.50 -8.26
N GLY A 139 -17.24 20.40 -8.54
CA GLY A 139 -16.90 21.55 -7.68
C GLY A 139 -16.36 21.17 -6.31
N GLN A 140 -16.00 19.90 -6.09
CA GLN A 140 -15.38 19.43 -4.85
C GLN A 140 -13.87 19.30 -5.07
N PRO A 141 -13.05 19.75 -4.10
CA PRO A 141 -11.72 19.21 -3.91
C PRO A 141 -11.56 18.59 -2.52
N HIS A 142 -10.61 17.68 -2.30
CA HIS A 142 -9.18 17.97 -2.21
C HIS A 142 -8.32 16.73 -2.49
N GLU A 143 -8.84 15.77 -3.25
CA GLU A 143 -8.16 14.52 -3.60
C GLU A 143 -8.30 14.24 -5.09
N PHE A 144 -7.21 13.81 -5.72
CA PHE A 144 -7.15 13.44 -7.13
C PHE A 144 -6.26 12.21 -7.30
N ASN A 145 -6.44 11.48 -8.40
CA ASN A 145 -5.41 10.57 -8.86
C ASN A 145 -4.57 11.31 -9.90
N VAL A 146 -3.27 11.45 -9.62
CA VAL A 146 -2.28 12.05 -10.53
C VAL A 146 -1.32 10.94 -10.93
N GLU A 147 -1.20 10.66 -12.23
CA GLU A 147 -0.43 9.51 -12.74
C GLU A 147 -0.85 8.18 -12.08
N GLY A 148 -2.14 8.04 -11.76
CA GLY A 148 -2.68 6.88 -11.04
C GLY A 148 -2.35 6.81 -9.54
N ILE A 149 -1.67 7.82 -8.98
CA ILE A 149 -1.35 7.91 -7.55
C ILE A 149 -2.31 8.87 -6.86
N ARG A 150 -2.91 8.42 -5.75
CA ARG A 150 -3.81 9.25 -4.94
C ARG A 150 -3.03 10.35 -4.22
N VAL A 151 -3.39 11.60 -4.50
CA VAL A 151 -2.78 12.79 -3.91
C VAL A 151 -3.84 13.70 -3.31
N SER A 152 -3.50 14.38 -2.22
CA SER A 152 -4.39 15.32 -1.54
C SER A 152 -3.71 16.63 -1.21
N ASN A 153 -4.47 17.72 -1.31
CA ASN A 153 -4.07 19.04 -0.81
C ASN A 153 -4.79 19.42 0.49
N LEU A 154 -5.36 18.45 1.21
CA LEU A 154 -5.81 18.65 2.59
C LEU A 154 -4.59 18.75 3.50
N VAL A 155 -4.56 19.80 4.33
CA VAL A 155 -3.58 20.01 5.40
C VAL A 155 -4.15 19.57 6.73
#